data_AF-A0A751QKE2-F1
#
_entry.id   AF-A0A751QKE2-F1
#
_cell.length_a   1.000
_cell.length_b   1.000
_cell.length_c   1.000
_cell.angle_alpha   90.00
_cell.angle_beta   90.00
_cell.angle_gamma   90.00
#
_symmetry.space_group_name_H-M   'P 1'
#
loop_
_entity.id
_entity.type
_entity.pdbx_description
1 polymer ?
#
loop_
_entity_poly.entity_id
_entity_poly.type
_entity_poly.pdbx_seq_one_letter_code
_entity_poly.pdbx_strand_id
1 'polypeptide(L)'
;MVNYPYFSVNVLSGSINFVENDKVKLGRNDKCWCKSGLKYKKCHLDRDREMPVSKAEALKFSKSNSQRKACYAPASMHEDCDKRIVQAHTLSKSSSLKAIADSSNHVMGVVMNLPSLIKNNGRWVPEKIGINQASTFTGFCAVHDRILFSCLENEKFTGTDEQCFALMFRSLSKEIYAKEGGRRSSDFAKNADKGKLQAEQVYIQEFVSLHQSGLNAAITELNNLKTSLDRILLNRQFSEIESVVFTFSEPLPIAVSSILSQERDFDGTKIQDLNDLTVSAEQVCFNAFSSEGKGYVVFSWLGTSAIIRRFVRSLIKVQTDRIFNTLLYFFFTKAENTYSSPEWWDSLSDKQRENIGNMIMSGVDFFDNSTLRVDHSVDYNSAALAEIRYSNSEISS
;
A
#
# COMPACT_ATOMS: atom_id res chain seq x y z
N MET A 1 -3.37 -6.28 4.99
CA MET A 1 -2.78 -5.76 3.74
C MET A 1 -2.22 -6.97 2.99
N VAL A 2 -2.93 -7.47 1.99
CA VAL A 2 -2.49 -8.64 1.19
C VAL A 2 -1.49 -8.14 0.15
N ASN A 3 -0.24 -8.56 0.28
CA ASN A 3 0.88 -8.16 -0.57
C ASN A 3 0.68 -8.54 -2.03
N TYR A 4 1.12 -7.67 -2.95
CA TYR A 4 1.05 -7.88 -4.39
C TYR A 4 2.20 -8.77 -4.89
N PRO A 5 1.93 -9.92 -5.54
CA PRO A 5 2.97 -10.70 -6.18
C PRO A 5 3.35 -10.08 -7.53
N TYR A 6 4.61 -9.67 -7.66
CA TYR A 6 5.28 -9.69 -8.95
C TYR A 6 5.68 -11.13 -9.24
N PHE A 7 4.89 -11.78 -10.09
CA PHE A 7 5.15 -13.14 -10.57
C PHE A 7 6.50 -13.20 -11.28
N SER A 8 7.49 -13.83 -10.64
CA SER A 8 8.69 -14.30 -11.31
C SER A 8 8.52 -15.80 -11.58
N VAL A 9 8.64 -16.16 -12.86
CA VAL A 9 8.45 -17.53 -13.39
C VAL A 9 9.47 -18.54 -12.80
N ASN A 10 10.53 -18.06 -12.13
CA ASN A 10 11.63 -18.89 -11.62
C ASN A 10 11.50 -19.30 -10.13
N VAL A 11 10.56 -18.72 -9.37
CA VAL A 11 10.45 -18.96 -7.91
C VAL A 11 9.73 -20.26 -7.55
N LEU A 12 9.09 -20.93 -8.52
CA LEU A 12 8.39 -22.20 -8.31
C LEU A 12 9.25 -23.46 -8.56
N SER A 13 10.58 -23.33 -8.54
CA SER A 13 11.50 -24.47 -8.77
C SER A 13 11.84 -25.28 -7.50
N GLY A 14 11.22 -24.95 -6.36
CA GLY A 14 11.29 -25.79 -5.15
C GLY A 14 10.60 -27.13 -5.40
N SER A 15 11.36 -28.22 -5.27
CA SER A 15 10.99 -29.59 -5.62
C SER A 15 9.78 -30.10 -4.81
N ILE A 16 8.57 -29.86 -5.31
CA ILE A 16 7.37 -30.56 -4.87
C ILE A 16 7.24 -31.80 -5.77
N ASN A 17 7.38 -32.99 -5.18
CA ASN A 17 7.11 -34.26 -5.85
C ASN A 17 5.61 -34.35 -6.14
N PHE A 18 5.18 -33.88 -7.31
CA PHE A 18 3.83 -34.11 -7.81
C PHE A 18 3.72 -35.59 -8.18
N VAL A 19 3.01 -36.36 -7.36
CA VAL A 19 2.51 -37.67 -7.76
C VAL A 19 1.62 -37.45 -8.99
N GLU A 20 1.98 -38.04 -10.13
CA GLU A 20 1.08 -38.15 -11.27
C GLU A 20 -0.18 -38.86 -10.79
N ASN A 21 -1.30 -38.15 -10.60
CA ASN A 21 -2.59 -38.83 -10.58
C ASN A 21 -3.75 -37.91 -10.96
N ASP A 22 -4.50 -38.43 -11.94
CA ASP A 22 -5.75 -38.00 -12.54
C ASP A 22 -5.81 -36.63 -13.24
N LYS A 23 -5.70 -36.66 -14.57
CA LYS A 23 -6.17 -35.58 -15.42
C LYS A 23 -7.64 -35.30 -15.12
N VAL A 24 -8.00 -34.04 -14.88
CA VAL A 24 -9.40 -33.65 -14.67
C VAL A 24 -10.23 -34.12 -15.87
N LYS A 25 -11.10 -35.13 -15.66
CA LYS A 25 -11.93 -35.73 -16.70
C LYS A 25 -13.13 -34.82 -17.01
N LEU A 26 -12.89 -33.76 -17.79
CA LEU A 26 -13.93 -32.88 -18.34
C LEU A 26 -14.13 -33.12 -19.84
N GLY A 27 -15.38 -33.13 -20.28
CA GLY A 27 -15.74 -33.06 -21.68
C GLY A 27 -15.33 -31.73 -22.31
N ARG A 28 -14.99 -31.74 -23.60
CA ARG A 28 -14.50 -30.54 -24.33
C ARG A 28 -15.41 -29.31 -24.20
N ASN A 29 -16.73 -29.52 -24.08
CA ASN A 29 -17.72 -28.46 -24.01
C ASN A 29 -18.12 -28.08 -22.58
N ASP A 30 -17.65 -28.79 -21.57
CA ASP A 30 -17.94 -28.52 -20.16
C ASP A 30 -17.29 -27.21 -19.73
N LYS A 31 -17.76 -26.64 -18.61
CA LYS A 31 -17.11 -25.48 -18.01
C LYS A 31 -15.73 -25.88 -17.46
N CYS A 32 -14.76 -25.00 -17.61
CA CYS A 32 -13.40 -25.27 -17.16
C CYS A 32 -13.31 -25.35 -15.61
N TRP A 33 -12.46 -26.25 -15.11
CA TRP A 33 -12.20 -26.44 -13.67
C TRP A 33 -11.65 -25.18 -12.98
N CYS A 34 -11.02 -24.25 -13.73
CA CYS A 34 -10.48 -23.01 -13.19
C CYS A 34 -11.55 -21.94 -12.87
N LYS A 35 -12.84 -22.27 -13.02
CA LYS A 35 -13.99 -21.37 -12.74
C LYS A 35 -14.00 -20.08 -13.57
N SER A 36 -13.27 -20.03 -14.68
CA SER A 36 -13.26 -18.88 -15.61
C SER A 36 -14.59 -18.63 -16.33
N GLY A 37 -15.54 -19.57 -16.25
CA GLY A 37 -16.79 -19.54 -17.01
C GLY A 37 -16.64 -19.94 -18.49
N LEU A 38 -15.41 -20.16 -18.97
CA LEU A 38 -15.14 -20.61 -20.34
C LEU A 38 -15.37 -22.13 -20.50
N LYS A 39 -15.60 -22.57 -21.74
CA LYS A 39 -15.59 -24.01 -22.07
C LYS A 39 -14.17 -24.56 -21.92
N TYR A 40 -14.01 -25.80 -21.48
CA TYR A 40 -12.70 -26.43 -21.25
C TYR A 40 -11.81 -26.37 -22.49
N LYS A 41 -12.38 -26.65 -23.69
CA LYS A 41 -11.67 -26.50 -24.98
C LYS A 41 -11.20 -25.09 -25.34
N LYS A 42 -11.74 -24.06 -24.70
CA LYS A 42 -11.37 -22.65 -24.89
C LYS A 42 -10.52 -22.12 -23.73
N CYS A 43 -10.11 -22.98 -22.79
CA CYS A 43 -9.45 -22.58 -21.55
C CYS A 43 -8.24 -23.48 -21.26
N HIS A 44 -8.44 -24.68 -20.71
CA HIS A 44 -7.35 -25.51 -20.19
C HIS A 44 -7.14 -26.86 -20.91
N LEU A 45 -7.84 -27.12 -22.03
CA LEU A 45 -7.74 -28.42 -22.73
C LEU A 45 -6.35 -28.70 -23.31
N ASP A 46 -5.73 -27.69 -23.94
CA ASP A 46 -4.41 -27.78 -24.59
C ASP A 46 -3.40 -26.79 -23.98
N ARG A 47 -3.62 -26.39 -22.73
CA ARG A 47 -2.87 -25.31 -22.05
C ARG A 47 -1.40 -25.66 -21.81
N ASP A 48 -1.12 -26.95 -21.65
CA ASP A 48 0.22 -27.53 -21.54
C ASP A 48 1.04 -27.40 -22.84
N ARG A 49 0.37 -27.18 -23.97
CA ARG A 49 0.99 -26.98 -25.29
C ARG A 49 1.12 -25.51 -25.68
N GLU A 50 0.57 -24.60 -24.89
CA GLU A 50 0.71 -23.16 -25.12
C GLU A 50 2.13 -22.69 -24.77
N MET A 51 2.60 -21.64 -25.46
CA MET A 51 3.84 -20.98 -25.09
C MET A 51 3.71 -20.27 -23.74
N PRO A 52 4.68 -20.46 -22.81
CA PRO A 52 4.73 -19.68 -21.58
C PRO A 52 4.83 -18.18 -21.84
N VAL A 53 4.32 -17.39 -20.88
CA VAL A 53 4.44 -15.93 -20.93
C VAL A 53 5.92 -15.53 -20.94
N SER A 54 6.32 -14.75 -21.93
CA SER A 54 7.68 -14.26 -22.07
C SER A 54 7.99 -13.11 -21.10
N LYS A 55 9.28 -12.91 -20.79
CA LYS A 55 9.75 -11.75 -20.01
C LYS A 55 9.34 -10.42 -20.65
N ALA A 56 9.37 -10.34 -21.99
CA ALA A 56 8.99 -9.14 -22.73
C ALA A 56 7.50 -8.82 -22.56
N GLU A 57 6.63 -9.83 -22.61
CA GLU A 57 5.19 -9.65 -22.37
C GLU A 57 4.91 -9.20 -20.94
N ALA A 58 5.57 -9.80 -19.94
CA ALA A 58 5.44 -9.41 -18.54
C ALA A 58 5.89 -7.95 -18.31
N LEU A 59 7.03 -7.54 -18.88
CA LEU A 59 7.52 -6.16 -18.80
C LEU A 59 6.59 -5.16 -19.49
N LYS A 60 6.07 -5.52 -20.68
CA LYS A 60 5.11 -4.69 -21.42
C LYS A 60 3.81 -4.52 -20.64
N PHE A 61 3.30 -5.59 -20.04
CA PHE A 61 2.13 -5.54 -19.16
C PHE A 61 2.39 -4.64 -17.94
N SER A 62 3.50 -4.86 -17.22
CA SER A 62 3.86 -4.07 -16.04
C SER A 62 3.93 -2.57 -16.35
N LYS A 63 4.58 -2.21 -17.47
CA LYS A 63 4.66 -0.82 -17.94
C LYS A 63 3.29 -0.24 -18.29
N SER A 64 2.45 -1.00 -19.00
CA SER A 64 1.08 -0.56 -19.32
C SER A 64 0.23 -0.40 -18.07
N ASN A 65 0.43 -1.24 -17.06
CA ASN A 65 -0.31 -1.18 -15.82
C ASN A 65 0.06 0.03 -14.97
N SER A 66 1.35 0.35 -14.85
CA SER A 66 1.85 1.51 -14.11
C SER A 66 1.54 2.85 -14.77
N GLN A 67 1.26 2.86 -16.08
CA GLN A 67 0.91 4.07 -16.84
C GLN A 67 -0.60 4.29 -16.96
N ARG A 68 -1.42 3.53 -16.22
CA ARG A 68 -2.88 3.66 -16.27
C ARG A 68 -3.31 5.04 -15.79
N LYS A 69 -4.17 5.70 -16.55
CA LYS A 69 -4.68 7.03 -16.23
C LYS A 69 -6.10 6.94 -15.69
N ALA A 70 -6.37 7.57 -14.55
CA ALA A 70 -7.68 7.68 -13.94
C ALA A 70 -7.82 9.02 -13.21
N CYS A 71 -9.06 9.45 -12.94
CA CYS A 71 -9.34 10.57 -12.05
C CYS A 71 -10.30 10.12 -10.95
N TYR A 72 -9.84 10.11 -9.70
CA TYR A 72 -10.64 9.68 -8.54
C TYR A 72 -11.41 10.82 -7.88
N ALA A 73 -11.51 11.99 -8.52
CA ALA A 73 -12.47 13.01 -8.09
C ALA A 73 -13.90 12.42 -8.08
N PRO A 74 -14.80 12.89 -7.19
CA PRO A 74 -16.20 12.50 -7.21
C PRO A 74 -16.80 12.59 -8.62
N ALA A 75 -17.69 11.66 -8.97
CA ALA A 75 -18.28 11.62 -10.30
C ALA A 75 -19.01 12.92 -10.68
N SER A 76 -19.63 13.59 -9.70
CA SER A 76 -20.29 14.89 -9.88
C SER A 76 -19.32 16.04 -10.23
N MET A 77 -18.01 15.88 -10.03
CA MET A 77 -17.01 16.87 -10.40
C MET A 77 -16.41 16.61 -11.79
N HIS A 78 -16.78 15.52 -12.48
CA HIS A 78 -16.15 15.13 -13.74
C HIS A 78 -16.48 16.04 -14.92
N GLU A 79 -17.50 16.90 -14.83
CA GLU A 79 -17.76 17.94 -15.82
C GLU A 79 -16.58 18.91 -15.96
N ASP A 80 -15.89 19.19 -14.86
CA ASP A 80 -14.71 20.08 -14.80
C ASP A 80 -13.39 19.34 -15.08
N CYS A 81 -13.43 18.05 -15.44
CA CYS A 81 -12.24 17.27 -15.68
C CYS A 81 -11.55 17.69 -16.99
N ASP A 82 -10.36 18.30 -16.89
CA ASP A 82 -9.56 18.71 -18.06
C ASP A 82 -8.98 17.53 -18.88
N LYS A 83 -9.28 16.28 -18.49
CA LYS A 83 -8.79 15.00 -19.05
C LYS A 83 -7.26 14.84 -19.05
N ARG A 84 -6.50 15.87 -18.65
CA ARG A 84 -5.05 15.87 -18.56
C ARG A 84 -4.66 15.26 -17.22
N ILE A 85 -4.60 13.94 -17.19
CA ILE A 85 -4.12 13.19 -16.02
C ILE A 85 -2.65 13.53 -15.76
N VAL A 86 -2.37 13.99 -14.55
CA VAL A 86 -1.04 14.35 -14.07
C VAL A 86 -0.45 13.23 -13.23
N GLN A 87 0.87 13.25 -13.05
CA GLN A 87 1.51 12.49 -11.98
C GLN A 87 1.24 13.20 -10.67
N ALA A 88 0.14 12.84 -10.02
CA ALA A 88 -0.21 13.36 -8.70
C ALA A 88 0.73 12.74 -7.66
N HIS A 89 1.25 13.57 -6.77
CA HIS A 89 2.07 13.13 -5.67
C HIS A 89 1.20 12.85 -4.45
N THR A 90 1.22 11.62 -3.91
CA THR A 90 0.50 11.32 -2.66
C THR A 90 1.11 12.04 -1.46
N LEU A 91 2.44 12.09 -1.40
CA LEU A 91 3.21 12.96 -0.50
C LEU A 91 3.54 14.26 -1.21
N SER A 92 3.15 15.42 -0.67
CA SER A 92 3.47 16.71 -1.29
C SER A 92 4.97 16.82 -1.58
N LYS A 93 5.30 17.19 -2.82
CA LYS A 93 6.69 17.30 -3.25
C LYS A 93 7.40 18.46 -2.55
N SER A 94 6.72 19.60 -2.40
CA SER A 94 7.30 20.84 -1.87
C SER A 94 7.48 20.80 -0.35
N SER A 95 6.50 20.29 0.39
CA SER A 95 6.54 20.26 1.85
C SER A 95 7.10 18.96 2.40
N SER A 96 6.76 17.80 1.83
CA SER A 96 7.17 16.49 2.38
C SER A 96 8.47 15.96 1.78
N LEU A 97 8.49 15.61 0.49
CA LEU A 97 9.63 14.88 -0.10
C LEU A 97 10.92 15.73 -0.16
N LYS A 98 10.82 17.03 -0.43
CA LYS A 98 11.98 17.93 -0.40
C LYS A 98 12.63 18.03 0.97
N ALA A 99 11.85 17.93 2.05
CA ALA A 99 12.38 18.04 3.41
C ALA A 99 13.30 16.87 3.80
N ILE A 100 13.17 15.73 3.10
CA ILE A 100 14.00 14.54 3.30
C ILE A 100 14.90 14.25 2.09
N ALA A 101 14.95 15.11 1.07
CA ALA A 101 15.76 14.86 -0.12
C ALA A 101 17.22 15.29 0.09
N ASP A 102 18.15 14.55 -0.50
CA ASP A 102 19.54 15.00 -0.59
C ASP A 102 19.69 16.16 -1.60
N SER A 103 20.89 16.74 -1.68
CA SER A 103 21.22 17.84 -2.58
C SER A 103 21.01 17.52 -4.07
N SER A 104 20.92 16.24 -4.42
CA SER A 104 20.64 15.76 -5.77
C SER A 104 19.15 15.51 -6.04
N ASN A 105 18.26 15.88 -5.12
CA ASN A 105 16.81 15.65 -5.16
C ASN A 105 16.41 14.16 -5.16
N HIS A 106 17.12 13.34 -4.37
CA HIS A 106 16.80 11.93 -4.16
C HIS A 106 16.42 11.65 -2.71
N VAL A 107 15.55 10.66 -2.53
CA VAL A 107 15.17 10.07 -1.24
C VAL A 107 15.45 8.57 -1.24
N MET A 108 15.55 7.95 -0.07
CA MET A 108 15.63 6.50 0.05
C MET A 108 14.22 5.91 0.10
N GLY A 109 13.90 4.91 -0.71
CA GLY A 109 12.60 4.23 -0.67
C GLY A 109 12.66 2.84 -1.31
N VAL A 110 11.62 2.04 -1.09
CA VAL A 110 11.56 0.69 -1.66
C VAL A 110 10.89 0.74 -3.03
N VAL A 111 11.56 0.24 -4.05
CA VAL A 111 10.95 0.01 -5.36
C VAL A 111 10.56 -1.45 -5.48
N MET A 112 9.27 -1.74 -5.25
CA MET A 112 8.72 -3.08 -5.40
C MET A 112 8.51 -3.40 -6.89
N ASN A 113 9.59 -3.79 -7.59
CA ASN A 113 9.52 -4.29 -8.96
C ASN A 113 10.44 -5.51 -9.18
N LEU A 114 10.10 -6.35 -10.15
CA LEU A 114 10.84 -7.58 -10.41
C LEU A 114 12.36 -7.38 -10.63
N PRO A 115 12.82 -6.38 -11.40
CA PRO A 115 14.25 -6.10 -11.53
C PRO A 115 14.97 -5.88 -10.18
N SER A 116 14.37 -5.11 -9.27
CA SER A 116 15.00 -4.78 -7.98
C SER A 116 15.03 -6.00 -7.05
N LEU A 117 13.97 -6.83 -7.07
CA LEU A 117 13.95 -8.09 -6.33
C LEU A 117 15.06 -9.04 -6.78
N ILE A 118 15.25 -9.18 -8.10
CA ILE A 118 16.29 -10.03 -8.68
C ILE A 118 17.67 -9.49 -8.33
N LYS A 119 17.87 -8.17 -8.48
CA LYS A 119 19.14 -7.49 -8.16
C LYS A 119 19.55 -7.67 -6.70
N ASN A 120 18.58 -7.75 -5.80
CA ASN A 120 18.79 -7.80 -4.35
C ASN A 120 18.56 -9.20 -3.76
N ASN A 121 18.77 -10.26 -4.55
CA ASN A 121 18.69 -11.66 -4.12
C ASN A 121 17.38 -12.01 -3.38
N GLY A 122 16.25 -11.52 -3.88
CA GLY A 122 14.93 -11.79 -3.28
C GLY A 122 14.56 -10.88 -2.11
N ARG A 123 15.35 -9.84 -1.81
CA ARG A 123 15.03 -8.86 -0.75
C ARG A 123 14.62 -7.51 -1.32
N TRP A 124 13.66 -6.88 -0.68
CA TRP A 124 13.36 -5.46 -0.90
C TRP A 124 14.25 -4.62 0.01
N VAL A 125 15.09 -3.78 -0.59
CA VAL A 125 16.03 -2.92 0.11
C VAL A 125 15.78 -1.48 -0.35
N PRO A 126 15.81 -0.49 0.56
CA PRO A 126 15.74 0.91 0.16
C PRO A 126 16.82 1.28 -0.85
N GLU A 127 16.44 1.97 -1.91
CA GLU A 127 17.32 2.53 -2.93
C GLU A 127 17.03 4.01 -3.16
N LYS A 128 17.96 4.72 -3.81
CA LYS A 128 17.78 6.15 -4.14
C LYS A 128 16.74 6.31 -5.24
N ILE A 129 15.71 7.12 -4.97
CA ILE A 129 14.61 7.43 -5.88
C ILE A 129 14.51 8.96 -6.01
N GLY A 130 14.45 9.47 -7.24
CA GLY A 130 14.25 10.90 -7.46
C GLY A 130 12.87 11.35 -6.99
N ILE A 131 12.76 12.51 -6.34
CA ILE A 131 11.49 13.04 -5.79
C ILE A 131 10.39 13.26 -6.85
N ASN A 132 10.75 13.33 -8.14
CA ASN A 132 9.78 13.40 -9.23
C ASN A 132 9.10 12.05 -9.53
N GLN A 133 9.68 10.95 -9.07
CA GLN A 133 9.16 9.60 -9.23
C GLN A 133 8.56 9.06 -7.93
N ALA A 134 9.19 9.43 -6.80
CA ALA A 134 8.72 9.05 -5.47
C ALA A 134 7.27 9.48 -5.21
N SER A 135 6.48 8.56 -4.67
CA SER A 135 5.08 8.75 -4.29
C SER A 135 4.15 9.26 -5.40
N THR A 136 4.48 9.03 -6.67
CA THR A 136 3.64 9.45 -7.80
C THR A 136 2.62 8.39 -8.23
N PHE A 137 1.45 8.83 -8.66
CA PHE A 137 0.44 8.02 -9.32
C PHE A 137 -0.43 8.87 -10.26
N THR A 138 -1.00 8.25 -11.28
CA THR A 138 -1.81 8.96 -12.30
C THR A 138 -3.31 8.84 -12.00
N GLY A 139 -3.68 9.30 -10.80
CA GLY A 139 -5.04 9.20 -10.25
C GLY A 139 -5.84 10.50 -10.22
N PHE A 140 -5.29 11.63 -10.67
CA PHE A 140 -6.02 12.90 -10.76
C PHE A 140 -5.68 13.66 -12.04
N CYS A 141 -6.63 14.43 -12.55
CA CYS A 141 -6.37 15.44 -13.56
C CYS A 141 -5.78 16.70 -12.91
N ALA A 142 -5.18 17.59 -13.71
CA ALA A 142 -4.50 18.76 -13.15
C ALA A 142 -5.46 19.71 -12.39
N VAL A 143 -6.70 19.83 -12.86
CA VAL A 143 -7.74 20.62 -12.19
C VAL A 143 -8.06 20.02 -10.83
N HIS A 144 -8.40 18.74 -10.79
CA HIS A 144 -8.80 18.06 -9.56
C HIS A 144 -7.68 17.94 -8.54
N ASP A 145 -6.44 17.66 -8.98
CA ASP A 145 -5.29 17.63 -8.06
C ASP A 145 -5.09 19.00 -7.39
N ARG A 146 -5.20 20.09 -8.17
CA ARG A 146 -5.05 21.45 -7.64
C ARG A 146 -6.17 21.82 -6.67
N ILE A 147 -7.43 21.59 -7.01
CA ILE A 147 -8.54 22.07 -6.18
C ILE A 147 -8.76 21.20 -4.92
N LEU A 148 -8.59 19.88 -5.03
CA LEU A 148 -8.86 18.95 -3.92
C LEU A 148 -7.80 19.01 -2.82
N PHE A 149 -6.57 19.41 -3.17
CA PHE A 149 -5.44 19.37 -2.27
C PHE A 149 -4.81 20.75 -2.03
N SER A 150 -5.48 21.83 -2.44
CA SER A 150 -4.99 23.20 -2.27
C SER A 150 -4.65 23.53 -0.81
N CYS A 151 -5.44 23.05 0.15
CA CYS A 151 -5.22 23.28 1.59
C CYS A 151 -3.94 22.61 2.13
N LEU A 152 -3.35 21.68 1.38
CA LEU A 152 -2.07 21.03 1.72
C LEU A 152 -0.88 21.66 0.99
N GLU A 153 -1.09 22.18 -0.22
CA GLU A 153 -0.01 22.68 -1.08
C GLU A 153 0.22 24.20 -0.93
N ASN A 154 -0.84 24.96 -0.61
CA ASN A 154 -0.81 26.43 -0.59
C ASN A 154 -0.98 27.04 0.81
N GLU A 155 -1.17 26.21 1.84
CA GLU A 155 -1.40 26.65 3.21
C GLU A 155 -0.46 25.93 4.18
N LYS A 156 -0.19 26.57 5.33
CA LYS A 156 0.58 25.93 6.41
C LYS A 156 -0.24 24.81 7.02
N PHE A 157 0.40 23.67 7.27
CA PHE A 157 -0.24 22.57 7.98
C PHE A 157 -0.50 22.94 9.44
N THR A 158 -1.76 23.04 9.81
CA THR A 158 -2.25 23.22 11.19
C THR A 158 -3.11 22.02 11.63
N GLY A 159 -3.37 21.10 10.70
CA GLY A 159 -4.18 19.90 10.87
C GLY A 159 -5.66 20.21 11.05
N THR A 160 -6.20 21.17 10.30
CA THR A 160 -7.65 21.34 10.21
C THR A 160 -8.31 20.06 9.70
N ASP A 161 -9.60 19.88 9.98
CA ASP A 161 -10.36 18.73 9.48
C ASP A 161 -10.27 18.60 7.94
N GLU A 162 -10.27 19.73 7.23
CA GLU A 162 -10.09 19.77 5.77
C GLU A 162 -8.70 19.27 5.33
N GLN A 163 -7.63 19.64 6.05
CA GLN A 163 -6.27 19.14 5.76
C GLN A 163 -6.14 17.65 6.06
N CYS A 164 -6.64 17.19 7.21
CA CYS A 164 -6.65 15.77 7.58
C CYS A 164 -7.49 14.95 6.60
N PHE A 165 -8.61 15.50 6.13
CA PHE A 165 -9.45 14.90 5.10
C PHE A 165 -8.71 14.82 3.75
N ALA A 166 -8.07 15.89 3.30
CA ALA A 166 -7.34 15.93 2.05
C ALA A 166 -6.22 14.87 2.02
N LEU A 167 -5.48 14.70 3.12
CA LEU A 167 -4.47 13.64 3.28
C LEU A 167 -5.09 12.24 3.16
N MET A 168 -6.22 12.02 3.83
CA MET A 168 -6.96 10.76 3.79
C MET A 168 -7.48 10.44 2.38
N PHE A 169 -8.10 11.42 1.73
CA PHE A 169 -8.69 11.29 0.40
C PHE A 169 -7.63 10.97 -0.66
N ARG A 170 -6.47 11.63 -0.59
CA ARG A 170 -5.33 11.39 -1.49
C ARG A 170 -4.76 9.98 -1.31
N SER A 171 -4.59 9.55 -0.06
CA SER A 171 -4.07 8.22 0.29
C SER A 171 -5.03 7.10 -0.14
N LEU A 172 -6.33 7.27 0.11
CA LEU A 172 -7.38 6.35 -0.33
C LEU A 172 -7.40 6.20 -1.86
N SER A 173 -7.37 7.32 -2.58
CA SER A 173 -7.39 7.31 -4.05
C SER A 173 -6.18 6.58 -4.62
N LYS A 174 -5.01 6.75 -4.00
CA LYS A 174 -3.79 6.04 -4.37
C LYS A 174 -3.90 4.53 -4.09
N GLU A 175 -4.47 4.14 -2.95
CA GLU A 175 -4.63 2.73 -2.61
C GLU A 175 -5.62 2.03 -3.53
N ILE A 176 -6.75 2.67 -3.88
CA ILE A 176 -7.68 2.14 -4.89
C ILE A 176 -6.95 1.96 -6.23
N TYR A 177 -6.15 2.95 -6.66
CA TYR A 177 -5.35 2.84 -7.87
C TYR A 177 -4.38 1.66 -7.86
N ALA A 178 -3.69 1.46 -6.74
CA ALA A 178 -2.78 0.33 -6.54
C ALA A 178 -3.53 -1.00 -6.57
N LYS A 179 -4.67 -1.12 -5.87
CA LYS A 179 -5.47 -2.35 -5.76
C LYS A 179 -6.09 -2.75 -7.09
N GLU A 180 -6.61 -1.80 -7.86
CA GLU A 180 -7.05 -2.04 -9.23
C GLU A 180 -5.89 -2.49 -10.15
N GLY A 181 -4.71 -1.90 -9.98
CA GLY A 181 -3.48 -2.35 -10.65
C GLY A 181 -3.09 -3.78 -10.27
N GLY A 182 -3.21 -4.14 -8.99
CA GLY A 182 -3.01 -5.49 -8.48
C GLY A 182 -4.01 -6.48 -9.05
N ARG A 183 -5.30 -6.13 -9.12
CA ARG A 183 -6.34 -6.97 -9.75
C ARG A 183 -6.03 -7.27 -11.21
N ARG A 184 -5.60 -6.25 -11.98
CA ARG A 184 -5.14 -6.44 -13.37
C ARG A 184 -3.93 -7.38 -13.43
N SER A 185 -2.99 -7.24 -12.49
CA SER A 185 -1.79 -8.10 -12.42
C SER A 185 -2.14 -9.54 -12.07
N SER A 186 -3.09 -9.74 -11.16
CA SER A 186 -3.66 -11.05 -10.82
C SER A 186 -4.36 -11.68 -12.01
N ASP A 187 -5.12 -10.92 -12.79
CA ASP A 187 -5.75 -11.42 -14.04
C ASP A 187 -4.69 -11.80 -15.08
N PHE A 188 -3.62 -11.03 -15.22
CA PHE A 188 -2.50 -11.38 -16.10
C PHE A 188 -1.80 -12.66 -15.64
N ALA A 189 -1.62 -12.83 -14.33
CA ALA A 189 -0.96 -13.97 -13.72
C ALA A 189 -1.67 -15.31 -13.94
N LYS A 190 -2.97 -15.30 -14.27
CA LYS A 190 -3.68 -16.51 -14.74
C LYS A 190 -3.04 -17.14 -15.97
N ASN A 191 -2.19 -16.41 -16.70
CA ASN A 191 -1.44 -16.95 -17.84
C ASN A 191 -0.09 -17.57 -17.46
N ALA A 192 0.32 -17.52 -16.19
CA ALA A 192 1.57 -18.13 -15.72
C ALA A 192 1.55 -19.68 -15.80
N ASP A 193 0.36 -20.27 -15.98
CA ASP A 193 0.15 -21.71 -16.10
C ASP A 193 0.29 -22.26 -17.53
N LYS A 194 0.50 -21.39 -18.53
CA LYS A 194 0.74 -21.79 -19.92
C LYS A 194 2.02 -22.61 -20.04
N GLY A 195 1.94 -23.73 -20.75
CA GLY A 195 3.07 -24.64 -20.94
C GLY A 195 3.43 -25.45 -19.70
N LYS A 196 2.60 -25.43 -18.65
CA LYS A 196 2.80 -26.19 -17.40
C LYS A 196 1.99 -27.48 -17.39
N LEU A 197 2.40 -28.45 -16.56
CA LEU A 197 1.61 -29.67 -16.34
C LEU A 197 0.30 -29.36 -15.60
N GLN A 198 -0.72 -30.19 -15.76
CA GLN A 198 -2.04 -29.92 -15.19
C GLN A 198 -2.04 -29.70 -13.68
N ALA A 199 -1.22 -30.42 -12.92
CA ALA A 199 -1.09 -30.23 -11.47
C ALA A 199 -0.58 -28.82 -11.12
N GLU A 200 0.47 -28.35 -11.82
CA GLU A 200 0.98 -26.99 -11.67
C GLU A 200 -0.06 -25.95 -12.10
N GLN A 201 -0.82 -26.23 -13.17
CA GLN A 201 -1.89 -25.32 -13.62
C GLN A 201 -2.96 -25.15 -12.54
N VAL A 202 -3.41 -26.25 -11.92
CA VAL A 202 -4.40 -26.22 -10.84
C VAL A 202 -3.87 -25.39 -9.66
N TYR A 203 -2.65 -25.67 -9.21
CA TYR A 203 -2.02 -24.91 -8.12
C TYR A 203 -1.94 -23.41 -8.41
N ILE A 204 -1.45 -23.03 -9.60
CA ILE A 204 -1.34 -21.63 -10.00
C ILE A 204 -2.72 -20.96 -10.02
N GLN A 205 -3.74 -21.61 -10.60
CA GLN A 205 -5.08 -21.04 -10.68
C GLN A 205 -5.75 -20.91 -9.31
N GLU A 206 -5.57 -21.88 -8.40
CA GLU A 206 -6.09 -21.80 -7.04
C GLU A 206 -5.44 -20.66 -6.25
N PHE A 207 -4.11 -20.55 -6.32
CA PHE A 207 -3.37 -19.46 -5.69
C PHE A 207 -3.83 -18.08 -6.22
N VAL A 208 -3.90 -17.94 -7.55
CA VAL A 208 -4.34 -16.69 -8.18
C VAL A 208 -5.79 -16.37 -7.83
N SER A 209 -6.67 -17.38 -7.76
CA SER A 209 -8.07 -17.18 -7.39
C SER A 209 -8.22 -16.71 -5.94
N LEU A 210 -7.48 -17.30 -5.00
CA LEU A 210 -7.50 -16.90 -3.58
C LEU A 210 -6.97 -15.47 -3.40
N HIS A 211 -5.86 -15.15 -4.07
CA HIS A 211 -5.31 -13.80 -4.05
C HIS A 211 -6.31 -12.78 -4.63
N GLN A 212 -6.95 -13.13 -5.75
CA GLN A 212 -7.94 -12.28 -6.38
C GLN A 212 -9.19 -12.05 -5.51
N SER A 213 -9.64 -13.04 -4.73
CA SER A 213 -10.76 -12.84 -3.80
C SER A 213 -10.43 -11.82 -2.71
N GLY A 214 -9.23 -11.89 -2.12
CA GLY A 214 -8.79 -10.91 -1.13
C GLY A 214 -8.65 -9.50 -1.72
N LEU A 215 -8.10 -9.38 -2.94
CA LEU A 215 -8.04 -8.10 -3.65
C LEU A 215 -9.42 -7.52 -3.93
N ASN A 216 -10.38 -8.33 -4.39
CA ASN A 216 -11.72 -7.87 -4.70
C ASN A 216 -12.46 -7.41 -3.43
N ALA A 217 -12.32 -8.13 -2.32
CA ALA A 217 -12.88 -7.70 -1.03
C ALA A 217 -12.31 -6.33 -0.63
N ALA A 218 -10.99 -6.17 -0.63
CA ALA A 218 -10.34 -4.90 -0.32
C ALA A 218 -10.78 -3.75 -1.25
N ILE A 219 -10.93 -4.00 -2.55
CA ILE A 219 -11.42 -2.99 -3.50
C ILE A 219 -12.84 -2.56 -3.15
N THR A 220 -13.73 -3.50 -2.79
CA THR A 220 -15.09 -3.19 -2.36
C THR A 220 -15.09 -2.31 -1.12
N GLU A 221 -14.32 -2.67 -0.09
CA GLU A 221 -14.22 -1.91 1.15
C GLU A 221 -13.68 -0.48 0.93
N LEU A 222 -12.62 -0.34 0.15
CA LEU A 222 -12.04 0.96 -0.19
C LEU A 222 -13.02 1.83 -1.00
N ASN A 223 -13.81 1.22 -1.89
CA ASN A 223 -14.84 1.95 -2.63
C ASN A 223 -16.00 2.38 -1.73
N ASN A 224 -16.40 1.57 -0.75
CA ASN A 224 -17.40 1.97 0.25
C ASN A 224 -16.90 3.18 1.05
N LEU A 225 -15.64 3.14 1.51
CA LEU A 225 -15.02 4.28 2.17
C LEU A 225 -14.97 5.50 1.24
N LYS A 226 -14.63 5.29 -0.03
CA LYS A 226 -14.58 6.37 -1.04
C LYS A 226 -15.93 7.03 -1.25
N THR A 227 -17.02 6.27 -1.28
CA THR A 227 -18.38 6.82 -1.34
C THR A 227 -18.67 7.71 -0.14
N SER A 228 -18.29 7.29 1.06
CA SER A 228 -18.42 8.12 2.27
C SER A 228 -17.60 9.40 2.18
N LEU A 229 -16.34 9.32 1.76
CA LEU A 229 -15.48 10.50 1.63
C LEU A 229 -15.93 11.44 0.50
N ASP A 230 -16.46 10.92 -0.61
CA ASP A 230 -17.01 11.74 -1.69
C ASP A 230 -18.20 12.57 -1.20
N ARG A 231 -19.11 11.95 -0.42
CA ARG A 231 -20.21 12.68 0.21
C ARG A 231 -19.70 13.77 1.17
N ILE A 232 -18.73 13.43 2.02
CA ILE A 232 -18.12 14.37 2.98
C ILE A 232 -17.50 15.57 2.23
N LEU A 233 -16.76 15.31 1.16
CA LEU A 233 -16.13 16.33 0.32
C LEU A 233 -17.17 17.26 -0.32
N LEU A 234 -18.18 16.69 -0.98
CA LEU A 234 -19.20 17.46 -1.71
C LEU A 234 -20.03 18.34 -0.78
N ASN A 235 -20.31 17.86 0.43
CA ASN A 235 -21.06 18.62 1.43
C ASN A 235 -20.17 19.48 2.35
N ARG A 236 -18.84 19.40 2.18
CA ARG A 236 -17.83 20.01 3.07
C ARG A 236 -18.00 19.65 4.56
N GLN A 237 -18.42 18.42 4.86
CA GLN A 237 -18.68 17.91 6.22
C GLN A 237 -17.44 17.25 6.84
N PHE A 238 -16.30 17.94 6.82
CA PHE A 238 -15.01 17.33 7.18
C PHE A 238 -14.92 16.83 8.63
N SER A 239 -15.74 17.35 9.53
CA SER A 239 -15.82 16.90 10.93
C SER A 239 -16.37 15.48 11.11
N GLU A 240 -16.85 14.83 10.03
CA GLU A 240 -17.28 13.43 10.05
C GLU A 240 -16.12 12.42 10.02
N ILE A 241 -14.89 12.88 9.76
CA ILE A 241 -13.70 12.09 10.00
C ILE A 241 -13.11 12.42 11.38
N GLU A 242 -12.46 11.44 11.98
CA GLU A 242 -11.65 11.62 13.19
C GLU A 242 -10.17 11.63 12.83
N SER A 243 -9.38 12.38 13.58
CA SER A 243 -7.93 12.39 13.39
C SER A 243 -7.14 12.64 14.68
N VAL A 244 -5.89 12.16 14.66
CA VAL A 244 -4.86 12.44 15.67
C VAL A 244 -3.62 12.93 14.97
N VAL A 245 -3.08 14.05 15.46
CA VAL A 245 -1.86 14.66 14.96
C VAL A 245 -0.80 14.62 16.05
N PHE A 246 0.26 13.87 15.80
CA PHE A 246 1.49 13.89 16.59
C PHE A 246 2.44 14.92 15.97
N THR A 247 2.82 15.93 16.74
CA THR A 247 3.76 16.97 16.33
C THR A 247 5.11 16.72 16.98
N PHE A 248 6.16 16.63 16.18
CA PHE A 248 7.54 16.50 16.60
C PHE A 248 8.24 17.87 16.50
N SER A 249 9.15 18.14 17.44
CA SER A 249 9.85 19.44 17.50
C SER A 249 10.80 19.66 16.32
N GLU A 250 11.28 18.57 15.72
CA GLU A 250 12.21 18.56 14.59
C GLU A 250 11.58 17.90 13.36
N PRO A 251 12.10 18.15 12.15
CA PRO A 251 11.71 17.42 10.95
C PRO A 251 11.90 15.91 11.12
N LEU A 252 10.94 15.13 10.61
CA LEU A 252 11.07 13.69 10.53
C LEU A 252 12.07 13.31 9.41
N PRO A 253 12.93 12.31 9.63
CA PRO A 253 13.78 11.76 8.58
C PRO A 253 13.01 10.85 7.61
N ILE A 254 11.68 10.76 7.76
CA ILE A 254 10.81 9.85 7.04
C ILE A 254 9.56 10.57 6.53
N ALA A 255 9.07 10.12 5.38
CA ALA A 255 7.82 10.56 4.78
C ALA A 255 6.98 9.35 4.37
N VAL A 256 5.71 9.33 4.75
CA VAL A 256 4.81 8.19 4.61
C VAL A 256 3.42 8.65 4.21
N SER A 257 2.77 7.91 3.31
CA SER A 257 1.35 8.12 3.03
C SER A 257 0.70 6.79 2.65
N SER A 258 -0.17 6.28 3.52
CA SER A 258 -0.76 4.96 3.36
C SER A 258 -2.12 4.85 4.06
N ILE A 259 -2.87 3.81 3.70
CA ILE A 259 -4.14 3.43 4.31
C ILE A 259 -4.19 1.91 4.39
N LEU A 260 -4.70 1.39 5.51
CA LEU A 260 -4.83 -0.05 5.70
C LEU A 260 -5.95 -0.41 6.67
N SER A 261 -6.37 -1.67 6.60
CA SER A 261 -7.12 -2.33 7.67
C SER A 261 -6.16 -3.13 8.54
N GLN A 262 -6.20 -2.88 9.85
CA GLN A 262 -5.26 -3.45 10.81
C GLN A 262 -5.88 -4.64 11.55
N GLU A 263 -5.16 -5.75 11.64
CA GLU A 263 -5.60 -6.96 12.37
C GLU A 263 -5.31 -6.89 13.87
N ARG A 264 -4.22 -6.23 14.26
CA ARG A 264 -3.75 -6.17 15.64
C ARG A 264 -3.41 -4.75 16.06
N ASP A 265 -3.71 -4.39 17.30
CA ASP A 265 -3.31 -3.11 17.86
C ASP A 265 -1.84 -3.08 18.31
N PHE A 266 -1.39 -1.94 18.85
CA PHE A 266 0.00 -1.76 19.27
C PHE A 266 0.35 -2.60 20.52
N ASP A 267 -0.65 -3.12 21.23
CA ASP A 267 -0.49 -4.07 22.33
C ASP A 267 -0.48 -5.54 21.83
N GLY A 268 -0.66 -5.76 20.52
CA GLY A 268 -0.71 -7.08 19.89
C GLY A 268 -2.08 -7.77 19.93
N THR A 269 -3.10 -7.10 20.50
CA THR A 269 -4.46 -7.62 20.61
C THR A 269 -5.10 -7.68 19.23
N LYS A 270 -5.72 -8.81 18.86
CA LYS A 270 -6.48 -8.93 17.60
C LYS A 270 -7.72 -8.03 17.66
N ILE A 271 -7.82 -7.08 16.75
CA ILE A 271 -8.91 -6.10 16.66
C ILE A 271 -9.84 -6.33 15.46
N GLN A 272 -9.36 -7.01 14.40
CA GLN A 272 -10.12 -7.36 13.20
C GLN A 272 -9.67 -8.73 12.68
N ASP A 273 -10.51 -9.41 11.89
CA ASP A 273 -10.14 -10.62 11.15
C ASP A 273 -10.26 -10.37 9.65
N LEU A 274 -9.13 -10.18 8.97
CA LEU A 274 -9.14 -9.92 7.53
C LEU A 274 -9.35 -11.17 6.68
N ASN A 275 -9.40 -12.37 7.30
CA ASN A 275 -9.74 -13.60 6.60
C ASN A 275 -11.25 -13.82 6.52
N ASP A 276 -12.02 -13.14 7.37
CA ASP A 276 -13.48 -13.15 7.31
C ASP A 276 -13.98 -12.10 6.31
N LEU A 277 -14.06 -12.50 5.04
CA LEU A 277 -14.55 -11.63 3.96
C LEU A 277 -16.06 -11.33 4.04
N THR A 278 -16.77 -11.83 5.06
CA THR A 278 -18.20 -11.50 5.29
C THR A 278 -18.38 -10.23 6.11
N VAL A 279 -17.33 -9.79 6.81
CA VAL A 279 -17.31 -8.58 7.62
C VAL A 279 -16.45 -7.54 6.93
N SER A 280 -17.01 -6.35 6.70
CA SER A 280 -16.23 -5.23 6.15
C SER A 280 -15.24 -4.75 7.20
N ALA A 281 -13.94 -4.77 6.88
CA ALA A 281 -12.93 -4.22 7.76
C ALA A 281 -13.02 -2.68 7.79
N GLU A 282 -12.67 -2.09 8.92
CA GLU A 282 -12.44 -0.65 9.06
C GLU A 282 -11.01 -0.30 8.67
N GLN A 283 -10.81 0.91 8.13
CA GLN A 283 -9.51 1.39 7.64
C GLN A 283 -9.03 2.60 8.42
N VAL A 284 -7.71 2.68 8.60
CA VAL A 284 -7.00 3.86 9.09
C VAL A 284 -6.07 4.38 8.01
N CYS A 285 -6.15 5.68 7.75
CA CYS A 285 -5.16 6.38 6.94
C CYS A 285 -4.09 6.96 7.86
N PHE A 286 -2.82 6.91 7.45
CA PHE A 286 -1.74 7.55 8.16
C PHE A 286 -0.74 8.21 7.22
N ASN A 287 -0.23 9.36 7.65
CA ASN A 287 0.72 10.16 6.91
C ASN A 287 1.82 10.64 7.85
N ALA A 288 3.06 10.64 7.38
CA ALA A 288 4.20 11.23 8.06
C ALA A 288 4.89 12.20 7.11
N PHE A 289 5.17 13.41 7.56
CA PHE A 289 5.86 14.42 6.75
C PHE A 289 6.44 15.52 7.65
N SER A 290 7.33 16.32 7.08
CA SER A 290 7.86 17.51 7.72
C SER A 290 7.26 18.76 7.09
N SER A 291 7.10 19.83 7.86
CA SER A 291 6.70 21.14 7.35
C SER A 291 7.14 22.19 8.34
N GLU A 292 7.65 23.33 7.86
CA GLU A 292 7.97 24.50 8.70
C GLU A 292 8.91 24.16 9.88
N GLY A 293 9.90 23.29 9.65
CA GLY A 293 10.88 22.86 10.66
C GLY A 293 10.35 21.86 11.68
N LYS A 294 9.10 21.40 11.55
CA LYS A 294 8.49 20.40 12.45
C LYS A 294 8.14 19.12 11.72
N GLY A 295 8.04 18.04 12.48
CA GLY A 295 7.57 16.75 12.03
C GLY A 295 6.10 16.54 12.37
N TYR A 296 5.35 15.91 11.49
CA TYR A 296 3.94 15.59 11.68
C TYR A 296 3.67 14.13 11.35
N VAL A 297 2.95 13.45 12.24
CA VAL A 297 2.31 12.17 11.95
C VAL A 297 0.81 12.30 12.18
N VAL A 298 0.03 12.01 11.16
CA VAL A 298 -1.43 12.16 11.15
C VAL A 298 -2.06 10.81 10.94
N PHE A 299 -2.92 10.38 11.85
CA PHE A 299 -3.83 9.25 11.65
C PHE A 299 -5.24 9.80 11.44
N SER A 300 -5.95 9.34 10.41
CA SER A 300 -7.32 9.76 10.09
C SER A 300 -8.20 8.54 9.77
N TRP A 301 -9.45 8.55 10.20
CA TRP A 301 -10.44 7.50 9.94
C TRP A 301 -11.86 8.05 9.91
N LEU A 302 -12.82 7.27 9.42
CA LEU A 302 -14.23 7.67 9.45
C LEU A 302 -14.75 7.64 10.90
N GLY A 303 -15.47 8.66 11.37
CA GLY A 303 -15.86 8.77 12.79
C GLY A 303 -16.72 7.61 13.31
N THR A 304 -17.35 6.84 12.42
CA THR A 304 -18.09 5.61 12.77
C THR A 304 -17.21 4.37 12.99
N SER A 305 -15.90 4.46 12.72
CA SER A 305 -14.95 3.35 12.80
C SER A 305 -14.40 3.16 14.22
N ALA A 306 -15.21 2.52 15.07
CA ALA A 306 -14.90 2.34 16.49
C ALA A 306 -13.73 1.37 16.74
N ILE A 307 -13.49 0.41 15.85
CA ILE A 307 -12.35 -0.50 15.94
C ILE A 307 -11.05 0.28 15.72
N ILE A 308 -11.03 1.17 14.72
CA ILE A 308 -9.88 2.02 14.44
C ILE A 308 -9.66 3.06 15.55
N ARG A 309 -10.72 3.60 16.14
CA ARG A 309 -10.59 4.46 17.33
C ARG A 309 -9.86 3.73 18.47
N ARG A 310 -10.21 2.47 18.74
CA ARG A 310 -9.51 1.63 19.74
C ARG A 310 -8.06 1.36 19.35
N PHE A 311 -7.80 1.08 18.07
CA PHE A 311 -6.44 0.93 17.55
C PHE A 311 -5.57 2.15 17.84
N VAL A 312 -6.04 3.35 17.49
CA VAL A 312 -5.28 4.60 17.69
C VAL A 312 -5.09 4.90 19.18
N ARG A 313 -6.05 4.57 20.04
CA ARG A 313 -5.88 4.67 21.51
C ARG A 313 -4.73 3.83 22.04
N SER A 314 -4.47 2.64 21.49
CA SER A 314 -3.30 1.84 21.90
C SER A 314 -1.98 2.54 21.54
N LEU A 315 -1.94 3.28 20.42
CA LEU A 315 -0.76 4.09 20.05
C LEU A 315 -0.54 5.27 20.99
N ILE A 316 -1.62 5.97 21.35
CA ILE A 316 -1.56 7.15 22.23
C ILE A 316 -1.00 6.80 23.62
N LYS A 317 -1.17 5.56 24.06
CA LYS A 317 -0.65 5.05 25.35
C LYS A 317 0.84 4.73 25.34
N VAL A 318 1.49 4.69 24.17
CA VAL A 318 2.92 4.43 24.06
C VAL A 318 3.70 5.57 24.72
N GLN A 319 4.75 5.22 25.47
CA GLN A 319 5.62 6.21 26.14
C GLN A 319 6.21 7.19 25.11
N THR A 320 6.29 8.46 25.49
CA THR A 320 6.64 9.57 24.59
C THR A 320 8.05 9.45 24.00
N ASP A 321 8.99 8.85 24.72
CA ASP A 321 10.36 8.56 24.27
C ASP A 321 10.43 7.36 23.31
N ARG A 322 9.40 6.49 23.30
CA ARG A 322 9.31 5.32 22.43
C ARG A 322 8.46 5.54 21.18
N ILE A 323 7.63 6.58 21.15
CA ILE A 323 6.63 6.80 20.11
C ILE A 323 7.22 6.86 18.69
N PHE A 324 8.35 7.55 18.50
CA PHE A 324 8.99 7.67 17.19
C PHE A 324 9.45 6.31 16.66
N ASN A 325 10.11 5.52 17.50
CA ASN A 325 10.55 4.18 17.13
C ASN A 325 9.34 3.29 16.81
N THR A 326 8.30 3.31 17.65
CA THR A 326 7.05 2.55 17.40
C THR A 326 6.41 2.90 16.05
N LEU A 327 6.35 4.20 15.72
CA LEU A 327 5.85 4.67 14.43
C LEU A 327 6.76 4.22 13.28
N LEU A 328 8.08 4.30 13.44
CA LEU A 328 9.04 3.84 12.44
C LEU A 328 8.87 2.35 12.14
N TYR A 329 8.76 1.51 13.18
CA TYR A 329 8.46 0.08 13.03
C TYR A 329 7.16 -0.12 12.26
N PHE A 330 6.10 0.60 12.64
CA PHE A 330 4.81 0.51 11.97
C PHE A 330 4.91 0.90 10.50
N PHE A 331 5.57 2.00 10.15
CA PHE A 331 5.67 2.48 8.78
C PHE A 331 6.47 1.55 7.87
N PHE A 332 7.67 1.12 8.28
CA PHE A 332 8.47 0.22 7.44
C PHE A 332 7.88 -1.19 7.33
N THR A 333 7.06 -1.61 8.29
CA THR A 333 6.36 -2.90 8.24
C THR A 333 5.07 -2.84 7.43
N LYS A 334 4.36 -1.71 7.45
CA LYS A 334 2.96 -1.63 6.98
C LYS A 334 2.73 -0.69 5.80
N ALA A 335 3.69 0.15 5.43
CA ALA A 335 3.50 1.11 4.34
C ALA A 335 4.57 0.94 3.25
N GLU A 336 4.13 0.48 2.07
CA GLU A 336 4.95 0.45 0.86
C GLU A 336 5.38 1.86 0.43
N ASN A 337 4.55 2.86 0.69
CA ASN A 337 4.81 4.25 0.34
C ASN A 337 5.56 5.00 1.44
N THR A 338 6.69 4.44 1.85
CA THR A 338 7.59 4.97 2.87
C THR A 338 8.90 5.40 2.22
N TYR A 339 9.30 6.64 2.49
CA TYR A 339 10.57 7.21 2.06
C TYR A 339 11.33 7.75 3.27
N SER A 340 12.64 7.82 3.15
CA SER A 340 13.52 8.33 4.19
C SER A 340 14.64 9.20 3.62
N SER A 341 15.23 10.02 4.47
CA SER A 341 16.38 10.85 4.10
C SER A 341 17.59 9.99 3.78
N PRO A 342 18.30 10.23 2.65
CA PRO A 342 19.57 9.58 2.38
C PRO A 342 20.62 9.85 3.47
N GLU A 343 20.66 11.07 3.99
CA GLU A 343 21.57 11.43 5.08
C GLU A 343 21.25 10.64 6.35
N TRP A 344 19.97 10.54 6.72
CA TRP A 344 19.56 9.72 7.85
C TRP A 344 19.90 8.25 7.63
N TRP A 345 19.59 7.70 6.45
CA TRP A 345 19.89 6.31 6.10
C TRP A 345 21.39 5.98 6.15
N ASP A 346 22.23 6.90 5.66
CA ASP A 346 23.69 6.74 5.66
C ASP A 346 24.26 6.84 7.08
N SER A 347 23.62 7.62 7.97
CA SER A 347 23.98 7.72 9.39
C SER A 347 23.68 6.46 10.22
N LEU A 348 22.80 5.57 9.72
CA LEU A 348 22.44 4.34 10.42
C LEU A 348 23.63 3.37 10.46
N SER A 349 23.71 2.59 11.53
CA SER A 349 24.57 1.40 11.60
C SER A 349 24.06 0.29 10.67
N ASP A 350 24.94 -0.67 10.35
CA ASP A 350 24.55 -1.84 9.57
C ASP A 350 23.43 -2.64 10.25
N LYS A 351 23.45 -2.74 11.59
CA LYS A 351 22.39 -3.38 12.38
C LYS A 351 21.03 -2.67 12.17
N GLN A 352 21.01 -1.34 12.19
CA GLN A 352 19.79 -0.56 11.98
C GLN A 352 19.23 -0.72 10.56
N ARG A 353 20.10 -0.66 9.54
CA ARG A 353 19.71 -0.87 8.13
C ARG A 353 19.20 -2.27 7.87
N GLU A 354 19.87 -3.29 8.41
CA GLU A 354 19.43 -4.69 8.31
C GLU A 354 18.06 -4.87 8.97
N ASN A 355 17.85 -4.29 10.15
CA ASN A 355 16.58 -4.39 10.84
C ASN A 355 15.44 -3.67 10.09
N ILE A 356 15.70 -2.54 9.42
CA ILE A 356 14.72 -1.93 8.49
C ILE A 356 14.40 -2.87 7.33
N GLY A 357 15.43 -3.52 6.76
CA GLY A 357 15.23 -4.56 5.75
C GLY A 357 14.35 -5.71 6.25
N ASN A 358 14.51 -6.12 7.51
CA ASN A 358 13.68 -7.14 8.13
C ASN A 358 12.24 -6.65 8.35
N MET A 359 12.02 -5.39 8.74
CA MET A 359 10.68 -4.80 8.84
C MET A 359 9.96 -4.83 7.50
N ILE A 360 10.62 -4.36 6.44
CA ILE A 360 10.07 -4.34 5.08
C ILE A 360 9.68 -5.76 4.65
N MET A 361 10.56 -6.75 4.87
CA MET A 361 10.29 -8.13 4.48
C MET A 361 9.24 -8.81 5.37
N SER A 362 9.12 -8.43 6.65
CA SER A 362 8.09 -8.95 7.56
C SER A 362 6.68 -8.49 7.16
N GLY A 363 6.59 -7.36 6.47
CA GLY A 363 5.35 -6.92 5.84
C GLY A 363 4.94 -7.77 4.64
N VAL A 364 5.85 -8.58 4.09
CA VAL A 364 5.75 -9.30 2.82
C VAL A 364 5.59 -10.82 3.05
N ASP A 365 4.36 -11.26 3.33
CA ASP A 365 3.98 -12.67 3.51
C ASP A 365 4.01 -13.48 2.18
N PHE A 366 5.20 -13.74 1.63
CA PHE A 366 5.36 -14.66 0.48
C PHE A 366 6.09 -15.96 0.81
N PHE A 367 6.81 -16.01 1.93
CA PHE A 367 7.62 -17.14 2.34
C PHE A 367 7.47 -17.38 3.84
N ASP A 368 7.77 -18.58 4.30
CA ASP A 368 8.01 -18.85 5.72
C ASP A 368 9.19 -17.98 6.18
N ASN A 369 8.88 -16.76 6.63
CA ASN A 369 9.85 -15.76 7.08
C ASN A 369 10.38 -16.08 8.49
N SER A 370 10.30 -17.33 8.95
CA SER A 370 10.76 -17.79 10.28
C SER A 370 12.22 -17.49 10.58
N THR A 371 13.01 -17.10 9.57
CA THR A 371 14.43 -16.73 9.70
C THR A 371 14.70 -15.21 9.83
N LEU A 372 13.75 -14.34 9.49
CA LEU A 372 13.93 -12.87 9.58
C LEU A 372 13.29 -12.35 10.88
N ARG A 373 14.12 -12.03 11.88
CA ARG A 373 13.65 -11.46 13.15
C ARG A 373 13.80 -9.94 13.13
N VAL A 374 12.67 -9.24 13.26
CA VAL A 374 12.66 -7.81 13.57
C VAL A 374 13.11 -7.65 15.03
N ASP A 375 14.15 -6.86 15.25
CA ASP A 375 14.68 -6.53 16.58
C ASP A 375 14.04 -5.22 17.06
N HIS A 376 13.04 -5.33 17.94
CA HIS A 376 12.34 -4.18 18.54
C HIS A 376 13.15 -3.43 19.60
N SER A 377 14.34 -3.93 19.96
CA SER A 377 15.26 -3.24 20.89
C SER A 377 16.13 -2.20 20.19
N VAL A 378 16.21 -2.22 18.86
CA VAL A 378 16.99 -1.24 18.09
C VAL A 378 16.36 0.15 18.23
N ASP A 379 17.20 1.12 18.54
CA ASP A 379 16.83 2.53 18.60
C ASP A 379 17.26 3.23 17.30
N TYR A 380 16.44 4.15 16.79
CA TYR A 380 16.69 4.93 15.56
C TYR A 380 16.93 6.42 15.83
N ASN A 381 17.22 6.76 17.10
CA ASN A 381 17.28 8.11 17.66
C ASN A 381 15.90 8.80 17.60
N SER A 382 15.33 9.05 18.77
CA SER A 382 13.99 9.62 18.88
C SER A 382 13.92 11.05 18.35
N ALA A 383 13.04 11.30 17.37
CA ALA A 383 12.48 12.64 17.21
C ALA A 383 11.63 12.97 18.46
N ALA A 384 11.85 14.13 19.08
CA ALA A 384 11.14 14.49 20.30
C ALA A 384 9.69 14.87 19.98
N LEU A 385 8.74 14.14 20.59
CA LEU A 385 7.32 14.46 20.50
C LEU A 385 7.03 15.72 21.33
N ALA A 386 6.47 16.74 20.68
CA ALA A 386 6.14 18.02 21.29
C ALA A 386 4.66 18.09 21.71
N GLU A 387 3.75 17.56 20.90
CA GLU A 387 2.31 17.69 21.12
C GLU A 387 1.54 16.53 20.47
N ILE A 388 0.42 16.14 21.07
CA ILE A 388 -0.62 15.31 20.43
C ILE A 388 -1.93 16.11 20.43
N ARG A 389 -2.52 16.30 19.24
CA ARG A 389 -3.83 16.94 19.07
C ARG A 389 -4.85 15.95 18.53
N TYR A 390 -6.05 15.98 19.08
CA TYR A 390 -7.18 15.13 18.71
C TYR A 390 -8.27 15.97 18.03
N SER A 391 -8.97 15.43 17.04
CA SER A 391 -10.13 16.11 16.43
C SER A 391 -11.32 16.21 17.38
N ASN A 392 -11.44 15.30 18.35
CA ASN A 392 -12.43 15.37 19.43
C ASN A 392 -11.90 14.72 20.73
N SER A 393 -12.56 15.00 21.86
CA SER A 393 -12.20 14.48 23.18
C SER A 393 -12.55 13.01 23.41
N GLU A 394 -13.41 12.41 22.57
CA GLU A 394 -13.69 10.97 22.65
C GLU A 394 -12.48 10.14 22.27
N ILE A 395 -11.49 10.69 21.55
CA ILE A 395 -10.31 9.92 21.15
C ILE A 395 -9.37 9.68 22.33
N SER A 396 -9.22 10.67 23.21
CA SER A 396 -8.29 10.61 24.36
C SER A 396 -8.90 10.07 25.65
N SER A 397 -10.24 9.99 25.72
CA SER A 397 -10.97 9.28 26.78
C SER A 397 -10.99 7.79 26.55
#